data_AF-A0A222FF08-F1
#
_entry.id   AF-A0A222FF08-F1
#
_cell.length_a   1.000
_cell.length_b   1.000
_cell.length_c   1.000
_cell.angle_alpha   90.00
_cell.angle_beta   90.00
_cell.angle_gamma   90.00
#
_symmetry.space_group_name_H-M   'P 1'
#
loop_
_entity.id
_entity.type
_entity.pdbx_description
1 polymer ?
#
loop_
_entity_poly.entity_id
_entity_poly.type
_entity_poly.pdbx_seq_one_letter_code
_entity_poly.pdbx_strand_id
1 'polypeptide(L)'
;MNRTHNGKQLIVGMGQTGLSLARYCRMQGWPFDVCDSRSHLPDLSGWSDFNDVDMFIGDWQSLDMSVYQRLLVSPGVPLASGEIQAAMAVGVELSCDIQLFVDAISTPFFAITGSNGKSTVTILLTGMLNAAGVTAIAAGNIGVAVLDLLVEGQSADVFVLELSSFQLEMCQQLPSLAGTLLNLSPDHLDRYADMDHYWQAKQRIFNSAQCAVVNLDDDFSRPEVNIDTVSFSVQQAADVCLQTHQQKPWIWVDDQPLMAIAELGISGLHNVANVAAALAMMKAANMDVTASVDFLRTFKGLPHRCQTVADKHDIRFINDSKGTNVGSTLAAIEGIGPTVEGRLIWLAGGVGKGQDFSCLADICQRYVSACVLFGQDANLIAQQINAANHTVVVETLEQAVAHVIPELQSGDVVLFSPACASFDQFKNFSERGDAFVHCVTQWEQGL
;
A
#
# COMPACT_ATOMS: atom_id res chain seq x y z
N MET A 1 14.59 10.44 29.90
CA MET A 1 15.82 9.92 30.54
C MET A 1 16.69 9.35 29.42
N ASN A 2 17.80 10.00 29.09
CA ASN A 2 18.71 9.55 28.02
C ASN A 2 19.37 8.23 28.42
N ARG A 3 18.88 7.09 27.90
CA ARG A 3 19.68 5.86 27.86
C ARG A 3 20.79 6.11 26.85
N THR A 4 22.04 6.10 27.30
CA THR A 4 23.20 6.16 26.41
C THR A 4 23.28 4.84 25.63
N HIS A 5 22.81 4.85 24.38
CA HIS A 5 22.77 3.71 23.46
C HIS A 5 24.16 3.46 22.83
N ASN A 6 25.10 2.92 23.61
CA ASN A 6 26.46 2.61 23.13
C ASN A 6 26.69 1.11 22.84
N GLY A 7 25.64 0.27 22.81
CA GLY A 7 25.76 -1.14 22.42
C GLY A 7 25.97 -1.31 20.91
N LYS A 8 26.43 -2.49 20.47
CA LYS A 8 26.51 -2.85 19.04
C LYS A 8 25.14 -3.30 18.55
N GLN A 9 24.73 -2.88 17.35
CA GLN A 9 23.45 -3.25 16.75
C GLN A 9 23.66 -4.29 15.65
N LEU A 10 22.67 -5.14 15.39
CA LEU A 10 22.65 -6.00 14.21
C LEU A 10 21.48 -5.60 13.31
N ILE A 11 21.79 -5.11 12.10
CA ILE A 11 20.77 -4.85 11.09
C ILE A 11 20.46 -6.14 10.35
N VAL A 12 19.19 -6.56 10.37
CA VAL A 12 18.73 -7.78 9.71
C VAL A 12 17.99 -7.41 8.43
N GLY A 13 18.59 -7.73 7.29
CA GLY A 13 18.13 -7.44 5.94
C GLY A 13 18.88 -6.28 5.31
N MET A 14 19.39 -6.48 4.08
CA MET A 14 20.21 -5.53 3.32
C MET A 14 19.45 -4.78 2.22
N GLY A 15 18.11 -4.80 2.25
CA GLY A 15 17.28 -4.01 1.34
C GLY A 15 17.29 -2.51 1.63
N GLN A 16 16.39 -1.75 0.99
CA GLN A 16 16.27 -0.31 1.18
C GLN A 16 16.09 0.11 2.66
N THR A 17 15.23 -0.59 3.40
CA THR A 17 15.06 -0.34 4.86
C THR A 17 16.36 -0.59 5.62
N GLY A 18 17.09 -1.67 5.30
CA GLY A 18 18.38 -1.99 5.92
C GLY A 18 19.44 -0.92 5.69
N LEU A 19 19.51 -0.40 4.46
CA LEU A 19 20.41 0.70 4.12
C LEU A 19 20.03 1.99 4.88
N SER A 20 18.73 2.29 5.00
CA SER A 20 18.24 3.44 5.77
C SER A 20 18.58 3.30 7.26
N LEU A 21 18.45 2.10 7.83
CA LEU A 21 18.88 1.79 9.19
C LEU A 21 20.41 1.98 9.37
N ALA A 22 21.21 1.56 8.40
CA ALA A 22 22.68 1.70 8.45
C ALA A 22 23.10 3.19 8.43
N ARG A 23 22.48 3.99 7.56
CA ARG A 23 22.69 5.46 7.53
C ARG A 23 22.30 6.11 8.84
N TYR A 24 21.16 5.72 9.42
CA TYR A 24 20.71 6.22 10.71
C TYR A 24 21.66 5.84 11.85
N CYS A 25 22.12 4.59 11.91
CA CYS A 25 23.11 4.16 12.89
C CYS A 25 24.41 4.98 12.78
N ARG A 26 24.89 5.23 11.56
CA ARG A 26 26.06 6.09 11.30
C ARG A 26 25.84 7.52 11.80
N MET A 27 24.66 8.10 11.54
CA MET A 27 24.30 9.44 12.03
C MET A 27 24.28 9.51 13.56
N GLN A 28 23.76 8.47 14.23
CA GLN A 28 23.72 8.39 15.70
C GLN A 28 25.07 8.03 16.34
N GLY A 29 26.05 7.58 15.54
CA GLY A 29 27.32 7.06 16.04
C GLY A 29 27.19 5.68 16.71
N TRP A 30 26.14 4.92 16.41
CA TRP A 30 25.95 3.57 16.94
C TRP A 30 26.80 2.57 16.16
N PRO A 31 27.62 1.73 16.82
CA PRO A 31 28.32 0.65 16.14
C PRO A 31 27.31 -0.41 15.70
N PHE A 32 27.46 -0.95 14.50
CA PHE A 32 26.54 -1.97 13.96
C PHE A 32 27.25 -2.93 13.02
N ASP A 33 26.67 -4.13 12.89
CA ASP A 33 26.92 -5.09 11.81
C ASP A 33 25.63 -5.33 11.02
N VAL A 34 25.74 -6.06 9.91
CA VAL A 34 24.61 -6.34 9.03
C VAL A 34 24.57 -7.81 8.65
N CYS A 35 23.39 -8.40 8.60
CA CYS A 35 23.18 -9.73 8.07
C CYS A 35 22.02 -9.80 7.07
N ASP A 36 22.07 -10.76 6.15
CA ASP A 36 20.96 -11.09 5.25
C ASP A 36 20.96 -12.59 4.95
N SER A 37 19.80 -13.23 5.05
CA SER A 37 19.66 -14.67 4.83
C SER A 37 19.74 -15.08 3.35
N ARG A 38 19.61 -14.12 2.42
CA ARG A 38 19.66 -14.42 0.99
C ARG A 38 21.10 -14.61 0.54
N SER A 39 21.36 -15.72 -0.15
CA SER A 39 22.63 -15.94 -0.86
C SER A 39 22.81 -14.97 -2.05
N HIS A 40 21.70 -14.56 -2.66
CA HIS A 40 21.65 -13.56 -3.71
C HIS A 40 21.03 -12.28 -3.16
N LEU A 41 21.88 -11.31 -2.86
CA LEU A 41 21.49 -10.02 -2.30
C LEU A 41 20.73 -9.17 -3.34
N PRO A 42 19.88 -8.24 -2.87
CA PRO A 42 19.20 -7.28 -3.74
C PRO A 42 20.21 -6.25 -4.29
N ASP A 43 19.72 -5.18 -4.93
CA ASP A 43 20.57 -4.05 -5.26
C ASP A 43 21.30 -3.53 -4.01
N LEU A 44 22.63 -3.56 -4.07
CA LEU A 44 23.52 -3.12 -3.00
C LEU A 44 24.02 -1.69 -3.22
N SER A 45 23.43 -0.94 -4.15
CA SER A 45 23.72 0.47 -4.32
C SER A 45 23.61 1.22 -2.98
N GLY A 46 24.65 1.98 -2.64
CA GLY A 46 24.77 2.71 -1.36
C GLY A 46 25.45 1.94 -0.21
N TRP A 47 25.65 0.61 -0.32
CA TRP A 47 26.39 -0.13 0.71
C TRP A 47 27.92 0.07 0.66
N SER A 48 28.44 0.64 -0.44
CA SER A 48 29.86 0.97 -0.61
C SER A 48 30.41 1.95 0.42
N ASP A 49 29.53 2.71 1.08
CA ASP A 49 29.90 3.69 2.10
C ASP A 49 30.16 3.04 3.48
N PHE A 50 29.92 1.73 3.60
CA PHE A 50 29.96 0.95 4.84
C PHE A 50 31.01 -0.18 4.79
N ASN A 51 32.14 0.03 4.10
CA ASN A 51 33.22 -0.97 4.00
C ASN A 51 33.91 -1.30 5.33
N ASP A 52 33.66 -0.49 6.36
CA ASP A 52 34.13 -0.65 7.74
C ASP A 52 33.18 -1.48 8.63
N VAL A 53 32.08 -1.99 8.07
CA VAL A 53 31.05 -2.76 8.77
C VAL A 53 31.12 -4.24 8.38
N ASP A 54 31.03 -5.14 9.37
CA ASP A 54 30.98 -6.58 9.11
C ASP A 54 29.62 -6.95 8.48
N MET A 55 29.67 -7.69 7.36
CA MET A 55 28.49 -8.13 6.60
C MET A 55 28.43 -9.66 6.54
N PHE A 56 27.33 -10.24 7.02
CA PHE A 56 27.10 -11.68 7.09
C PHE A 56 26.01 -12.10 6.09
N ILE A 57 26.39 -12.89 5.07
CA ILE A 57 25.49 -13.27 3.97
C ILE A 57 25.20 -14.77 4.02
N GLY A 58 23.93 -15.14 3.88
CA GLY A 58 23.49 -16.52 3.94
C GLY A 58 23.16 -16.94 5.37
N ASP A 59 23.79 -18.00 5.86
CA ASP A 59 23.52 -18.47 7.22
C ASP A 59 24.28 -17.64 8.25
N TRP A 60 23.54 -16.95 9.11
CA TRP A 60 24.05 -16.13 10.21
C TRP A 60 23.65 -16.69 11.60
N GLN A 61 23.19 -17.94 11.67
CA GLN A 61 22.88 -18.64 12.94
C GLN A 61 24.10 -18.79 13.86
N SER A 62 25.30 -18.75 13.29
CA SER A 62 26.56 -18.86 14.03
C SER A 62 27.00 -17.56 14.71
N LEU A 63 26.29 -16.45 14.48
CA LEU A 63 26.59 -15.19 15.14
C LEU A 63 26.31 -15.26 16.64
N ASP A 64 27.26 -14.78 17.44
CA ASP A 64 27.07 -14.62 18.87
C ASP A 64 26.16 -13.42 19.15
N MET A 65 24.88 -13.71 19.40
CA MET A 65 23.86 -12.70 19.69
C MET A 65 24.16 -11.88 20.95
N SER A 66 24.98 -12.38 21.87
CA SER A 66 25.30 -11.68 23.12
C SER A 66 26.14 -10.41 22.92
N VAL A 67 26.76 -10.27 21.73
CA VAL A 67 27.53 -9.07 21.34
C VAL A 67 26.60 -7.91 20.99
N TYR A 68 25.36 -8.19 20.59
CA TYR A 68 24.41 -7.19 20.12
C TYR A 68 23.44 -6.77 21.21
N GLN A 69 23.23 -5.46 21.33
CA GLN A 69 22.24 -4.88 22.22
C GLN A 69 20.83 -4.96 21.61
N ARG A 70 20.73 -4.73 20.30
CA ARG A 70 19.46 -4.67 19.58
C ARG A 70 19.59 -5.23 18.18
N LEU A 71 18.55 -5.91 17.74
CA LEU A 71 18.33 -6.29 16.36
C LEU A 71 17.41 -5.24 15.70
N LEU A 72 17.89 -4.68 14.59
CA LEU A 72 17.17 -3.72 13.76
C LEU A 72 16.64 -4.45 12.53
N VAL A 73 15.37 -4.85 12.59
CA VAL A 73 14.82 -5.85 11.67
C VAL A 73 14.06 -5.17 10.54
N SER A 74 14.41 -5.51 9.30
CA SER A 74 13.65 -5.11 8.11
C SER A 74 12.28 -5.80 8.08
N PRO A 75 11.20 -5.13 7.63
CA PRO A 75 9.83 -5.67 7.71
C PRO A 75 9.62 -6.98 6.93
N GLY A 76 10.39 -7.21 5.86
CA GLY A 76 10.32 -8.46 5.09
C GLY A 76 10.78 -9.71 5.86
N VAL A 77 11.57 -9.54 6.93
CA VAL A 77 12.15 -10.66 7.70
C VAL A 77 11.08 -11.27 8.62
N PRO A 78 10.84 -12.60 8.57
CA PRO A 78 9.95 -13.28 9.51
C PRO A 78 10.39 -13.17 10.95
N LEU A 79 9.58 -12.53 11.80
CA LEU A 79 9.83 -12.50 13.25
C LEU A 79 9.79 -13.90 13.87
N ALA A 80 9.02 -14.81 13.27
CA ALA A 80 8.94 -16.21 13.67
C ALA A 80 10.18 -17.05 13.26
N SER A 81 11.17 -16.47 12.57
CA SER A 81 12.38 -17.22 12.21
C SER A 81 13.14 -17.66 13.46
N GLY A 82 13.78 -18.84 13.39
CA GLY A 82 14.47 -19.41 14.54
C GLY A 82 15.59 -18.51 15.07
N GLU A 83 16.25 -17.77 14.19
CA GLU A 83 17.32 -16.82 14.52
C GLU A 83 16.81 -15.63 15.34
N ILE A 84 15.70 -15.01 14.90
CA ILE A 84 15.09 -13.89 15.63
C ILE A 84 14.57 -14.35 16.99
N GLN A 85 13.89 -15.51 17.04
CA GLN A 85 13.39 -16.07 18.30
C GLN A 85 14.53 -16.43 19.26
N ALA A 86 15.65 -16.96 18.77
CA ALA A 86 16.82 -17.25 19.58
C ALA A 86 17.47 -15.97 20.14
N ALA A 87 17.58 -14.91 19.34
CA ALA A 87 18.09 -13.61 19.80
C ALA A 87 17.20 -12.99 20.89
N MET A 88 15.87 -13.05 20.72
CA MET A 88 14.93 -12.61 21.75
C MET A 88 15.05 -13.41 23.04
N ALA A 89 15.25 -14.73 22.96
CA ALA A 89 15.34 -15.61 24.11
C ALA A 89 16.56 -15.31 25.01
N VAL A 90 17.64 -14.75 24.44
CA VAL A 90 18.82 -14.29 25.20
C VAL A 90 18.75 -12.81 25.61
N GLY A 91 17.60 -12.15 25.38
CA GLY A 91 17.29 -10.81 25.86
C GLY A 91 17.70 -9.67 24.93
N VAL A 92 18.03 -9.94 23.66
CA VAL A 92 18.31 -8.89 22.68
C VAL A 92 17.03 -8.14 22.34
N GLU A 93 17.09 -6.81 22.37
CA GLU A 93 15.95 -5.96 22.05
C GLU A 93 15.64 -6.01 20.54
N LEU A 94 14.37 -6.05 20.16
CA LEU A 94 13.94 -5.89 18.77
C LEU A 94 13.44 -4.47 18.53
N SER A 95 13.82 -3.90 17.38
CA SER A 95 13.28 -2.64 16.88
C SER A 95 13.22 -2.66 15.36
N CYS A 96 12.45 -1.74 14.80
CA CYS A 96 12.37 -1.48 13.37
C CYS A 96 12.64 0.00 13.06
N ASP A 97 12.67 0.31 11.76
CA ASP A 97 12.79 1.66 11.23
C ASP A 97 11.68 2.60 11.73
N ILE A 98 10.43 2.13 11.73
CA ILE A 98 9.28 2.93 12.18
C ILE A 98 9.38 3.26 13.67
N GLN A 99 9.70 2.28 14.52
CA GLN A 99 9.82 2.53 15.97
C GLN A 99 10.96 3.52 16.25
N LEU A 100 12.12 3.35 15.61
CA LEU A 100 13.23 4.30 15.72
C LEU A 100 12.86 5.71 15.26
N PHE A 101 12.09 5.81 14.17
CA PHE A 101 11.63 7.10 13.66
C PHE A 101 10.69 7.78 14.64
N VAL A 102 9.68 7.07 15.13
CA VAL A 102 8.70 7.58 16.10
C VAL A 102 9.38 8.00 17.41
N ASP A 103 10.38 7.25 17.87
CA ASP A 103 11.14 7.59 19.08
C ASP A 103 12.00 8.86 18.90
N ALA A 104 12.40 9.17 17.67
CA ALA A 104 13.32 10.27 17.37
C ALA A 104 12.62 11.60 17.03
N ILE A 105 11.37 11.57 16.59
CA ILE A 105 10.62 12.78 16.19
C ILE A 105 9.85 13.39 17.36
N SER A 106 9.66 14.71 17.29
CA SER A 106 8.63 15.43 18.05
C SER A 106 7.52 15.98 17.16
N THR A 107 7.73 15.94 15.84
CA THR A 107 6.74 16.33 14.83
C THR A 107 5.54 15.39 14.88
N PRO A 108 4.30 15.92 14.86
CA PRO A 108 3.10 15.08 14.84
C PRO A 108 3.02 14.27 13.54
N PHE A 109 2.27 13.16 13.57
CA PHE A 109 2.10 12.33 12.40
C PHE A 109 0.73 11.67 12.32
N PHE A 110 0.29 11.38 11.10
CA PHE A 110 -0.82 10.50 10.78
C PHE A 110 -0.31 9.10 10.46
N ALA A 111 -1.10 8.06 10.78
CA ALA A 111 -0.73 6.68 10.53
C ALA A 111 -1.83 5.94 9.76
N ILE A 112 -1.48 5.37 8.60
CA ILE A 112 -2.45 4.77 7.66
C ILE A 112 -2.06 3.33 7.37
N THR A 113 -2.98 2.41 7.64
CA THR A 113 -2.87 1.01 7.20
C THR A 113 -4.18 0.50 6.57
N GLY A 114 -4.15 -0.74 6.09
CA GLY A 114 -5.24 -1.38 5.35
C GLY A 114 -4.73 -2.46 4.42
N SER A 115 -5.62 -3.28 3.87
CA SER A 115 -5.28 -4.13 2.74
C SER A 115 -5.12 -3.26 1.49
N ASN A 116 -6.11 -2.40 1.20
CA ASN A 116 -6.17 -1.57 -0.01
C ASN A 116 -6.32 -0.08 0.33
N GLY A 117 -6.06 0.80 -0.64
CA GLY A 117 -6.25 2.26 -0.49
C GLY A 117 -5.13 3.03 0.22
N LYS A 118 -4.30 2.37 1.03
CA LYS A 118 -3.21 2.96 1.84
C LYS A 118 -2.43 4.09 1.15
N SER A 119 -1.83 3.81 -0.01
CA SER A 119 -0.98 4.78 -0.71
C SER A 119 -1.79 5.94 -1.28
N THR A 120 -2.99 5.66 -1.78
CA THR A 120 -3.89 6.70 -2.28
C THR A 120 -4.27 7.65 -1.14
N VAL A 121 -4.69 7.12 0.03
CA VAL A 121 -5.04 7.95 1.19
C VAL A 121 -3.82 8.70 1.73
N THR A 122 -2.65 8.07 1.78
CA THR A 122 -1.40 8.72 2.24
C THR A 122 -1.05 9.92 1.38
N ILE A 123 -1.10 9.77 0.05
CA ILE A 123 -0.78 10.87 -0.87
C ILE A 123 -1.91 11.90 -0.95
N LEU A 124 -3.18 11.47 -0.89
CA LEU A 124 -4.33 12.37 -0.79
C LEU A 124 -4.18 13.27 0.44
N LEU A 125 -4.07 12.68 1.63
CA LEU A 125 -3.94 13.42 2.88
C LEU A 125 -2.73 14.36 2.84
N THR A 126 -1.58 13.90 2.36
CA THR A 126 -0.38 14.74 2.20
C THR A 126 -0.64 15.95 1.29
N GLY A 127 -1.27 15.75 0.13
CA GLY A 127 -1.58 16.84 -0.80
C GLY A 127 -2.65 17.79 -0.28
N MET A 128 -3.66 17.27 0.42
CA MET A 128 -4.72 18.06 1.07
C MET A 128 -4.15 18.94 2.19
N LEU A 129 -3.25 18.41 3.02
CA LEU A 129 -2.55 19.16 4.07
C LEU A 129 -1.69 20.27 3.47
N ASN A 130 -0.91 19.95 2.44
CA ASN A 130 -0.08 20.94 1.75
C ASN A 130 -0.93 22.04 1.08
N ALA A 131 -2.09 21.68 0.50
CA ALA A 131 -3.04 22.65 -0.05
C ALA A 131 -3.67 23.54 1.04
N ALA A 132 -3.81 23.02 2.26
CA ALA A 132 -4.20 23.78 3.45
C ALA A 132 -3.06 24.60 4.08
N GLY A 133 -1.88 24.63 3.46
CA GLY A 133 -0.72 25.39 3.94
C GLY A 133 0.04 24.72 5.09
N VAL A 134 -0.20 23.43 5.36
CA VAL A 134 0.53 22.61 6.34
C VAL A 134 1.60 21.82 5.60
N THR A 135 2.88 22.03 5.93
CA THR A 135 4.01 21.33 5.29
C THR A 135 3.98 19.85 5.68
N ALA A 136 3.44 19.01 4.81
CA ALA A 136 3.26 17.57 5.05
C ALA A 136 4.19 16.73 4.17
N ILE A 137 4.82 15.71 4.77
CA ILE A 137 5.70 14.75 4.08
C ILE A 137 5.14 13.33 4.24
N ALA A 138 4.93 12.64 3.10
CA ALA A 138 4.56 11.24 3.05
C ALA A 138 5.79 10.34 3.23
N ALA A 139 5.68 9.29 4.07
CA ALA A 139 6.79 8.37 4.34
C ALA A 139 6.29 6.98 4.75
N GLY A 140 7.22 6.06 4.99
CA GLY A 140 6.92 4.72 5.49
C GLY A 140 7.06 3.65 4.41
N ASN A 141 6.00 2.89 4.18
CA ASN A 141 5.94 1.83 3.17
C ASN A 141 5.91 2.37 1.72
N ILE A 142 5.71 3.69 1.55
CA ILE A 142 5.83 4.39 0.27
C ILE A 142 6.70 5.64 0.43
N GLY A 143 7.18 6.15 -0.70
CA GLY A 143 7.99 7.36 -0.73
C GLY A 143 9.40 7.09 -0.20
N VAL A 144 9.86 7.96 0.69
CA VAL A 144 11.19 7.90 1.30
C VAL A 144 11.14 7.02 2.55
N ALA A 145 12.18 6.22 2.77
CA ALA A 145 12.34 5.48 4.02
C ALA A 145 12.36 6.45 5.20
N VAL A 146 11.61 6.17 6.26
CA VAL A 146 11.36 7.16 7.34
C VAL A 146 12.63 7.69 7.99
N LEU A 147 13.65 6.85 8.16
CA LEU A 147 14.91 7.27 8.79
C LEU A 147 15.77 8.12 7.87
N ASP A 148 15.64 7.98 6.55
CA ASP A 148 16.34 8.82 5.59
C ASP A 148 15.87 10.29 5.70
N LEU A 149 14.61 10.54 6.05
CA LEU A 149 14.12 11.89 6.34
C LEU A 149 14.87 12.55 7.50
N LEU A 150 15.23 11.79 8.53
CA LEU A 150 16.01 12.27 9.66
C LEU A 150 17.47 12.50 9.27
N VAL A 151 18.05 11.57 8.51
CA VAL A 151 19.43 11.65 8.03
C VAL A 151 19.64 12.86 7.12
N GLU A 152 18.67 13.15 6.25
CA GLU A 152 18.70 14.30 5.34
C GLU A 152 18.32 15.63 6.04
N GLY A 153 17.86 15.58 7.30
CA GLY A 153 17.44 16.74 8.06
C GLY A 153 16.19 17.42 7.49
N GLN A 154 15.28 16.64 6.89
CA GLN A 154 14.03 17.17 6.36
C GLN A 154 13.13 17.65 7.51
N SER A 155 12.50 18.81 7.34
CA SER A 155 11.58 19.41 8.30
C SER A 155 10.17 19.45 7.73
N ALA A 156 9.19 19.06 8.54
CA ALA A 156 7.77 19.10 8.21
C ALA A 156 6.97 19.58 9.42
N ASP A 157 5.79 20.16 9.17
CA ASP A 157 4.81 20.44 10.20
C ASP A 157 4.12 19.15 10.65
N VAL A 158 3.97 18.18 9.74
CA VAL A 158 3.35 16.87 9.99
C VAL A 158 3.89 15.79 9.05
N PHE A 159 4.03 14.56 9.55
CA PHE A 159 4.30 13.39 8.70
C PHE A 159 3.02 12.60 8.41
N VAL A 160 2.95 11.99 7.23
CA VAL A 160 1.87 11.05 6.87
C VAL A 160 2.49 9.70 6.59
N LEU A 161 2.34 8.76 7.52
CA LEU A 161 3.01 7.46 7.49
C LEU A 161 2.09 6.39 6.91
N GLU A 162 2.47 5.82 5.76
CA GLU A 162 1.91 4.55 5.29
C GLU A 162 2.59 3.40 6.02
N LEU A 163 1.82 2.57 6.73
CA LEU A 163 2.36 1.45 7.50
C LEU A 163 1.80 0.11 6.99
N SER A 164 2.69 -0.81 6.63
CA SER A 164 2.34 -2.21 6.37
C SER A 164 2.05 -2.97 7.67
N SER A 165 1.38 -4.12 7.58
CA SER A 165 1.17 -4.98 8.76
C SER A 165 2.51 -5.48 9.32
N PHE A 166 3.50 -5.77 8.45
CA PHE A 166 4.83 -6.21 8.86
C PHE A 166 5.58 -5.15 9.68
N GLN A 167 5.46 -3.88 9.32
CA GLN A 167 6.03 -2.79 10.11
C GLN A 167 5.31 -2.65 11.46
N LEU A 168 3.98 -2.74 11.46
CA LEU A 168 3.16 -2.58 12.66
C LEU A 168 3.41 -3.67 13.71
N GLU A 169 3.70 -4.91 13.31
CA GLU A 169 4.04 -6.00 14.25
C GLU A 169 5.19 -5.65 15.20
N MET A 170 6.13 -4.83 14.74
CA MET A 170 7.30 -4.43 15.51
C MET A 170 7.12 -3.09 16.26
N CYS A 171 6.03 -2.38 16.01
CA CYS A 171 5.75 -1.10 16.66
C CYS A 171 5.02 -1.33 17.99
N GLN A 172 5.52 -0.71 19.06
CA GLN A 172 4.90 -0.78 20.38
C GLN A 172 3.95 0.39 20.62
N GLN A 173 4.40 1.60 20.34
CA GLN A 173 3.65 2.83 20.53
C GLN A 173 3.67 3.68 19.26
N LEU A 174 2.49 4.14 18.85
CA LEU A 174 2.28 4.99 17.69
C LEU A 174 1.40 6.18 18.09
N PRO A 175 1.97 7.19 18.77
CA PRO A 175 1.25 8.37 19.25
C PRO A 175 0.85 9.34 18.12
N SER A 176 0.14 8.81 17.12
CA SER A 176 -0.33 9.53 15.95
C SER A 176 -1.49 10.49 16.30
N LEU A 177 -1.61 11.57 15.53
CA LEU A 177 -2.78 12.46 15.56
C LEU A 177 -4.06 11.68 15.25
N ALA A 178 -4.00 10.85 14.20
CA ALA A 178 -5.03 9.89 13.89
C ALA A 178 -4.43 8.65 13.22
N GLY A 179 -4.90 7.48 13.66
CA GLY A 179 -4.63 6.19 13.05
C GLY A 179 -5.83 5.69 12.26
N THR A 180 -5.63 5.01 11.13
CA THR A 180 -6.72 4.35 10.40
C THR A 180 -6.33 2.98 9.88
N LEU A 181 -7.25 2.03 10.03
CA LEU A 181 -7.28 0.77 9.29
C LEU A 181 -8.38 0.90 8.22
N LEU A 182 -8.00 1.21 6.98
CA LEU A 182 -8.97 1.57 5.93
C LEU A 182 -9.97 0.45 5.59
N ASN A 183 -9.48 -0.79 5.56
CA ASN A 183 -10.21 -2.01 5.24
C ASN A 183 -9.33 -3.23 5.50
N LEU A 184 -9.96 -4.39 5.61
CA LEU A 184 -9.28 -5.69 5.69
C LEU A 184 -9.87 -6.68 4.68
N SER A 185 -9.02 -7.15 3.78
CA SER A 185 -9.29 -8.25 2.86
C SER A 185 -8.13 -9.26 2.89
N PRO A 186 -8.37 -10.54 2.53
CA PRO A 186 -7.31 -11.54 2.43
C PRO A 186 -6.11 -11.06 1.62
N ASP A 187 -4.94 -11.05 2.27
CA ASP A 187 -3.62 -10.76 1.71
C ASP A 187 -2.57 -11.36 2.66
N HIS A 188 -1.37 -11.59 2.16
CA HIS A 188 -0.23 -12.06 2.98
C HIS A 188 -0.48 -13.34 3.82
N LEU A 189 -1.34 -14.25 3.34
CA LEU A 189 -1.62 -15.53 4.02
C LEU A 189 -0.44 -16.52 3.98
N ASP A 190 0.60 -16.21 3.20
CA ASP A 190 1.90 -16.87 3.24
C ASP A 190 2.72 -16.50 4.48
N ARG A 191 2.38 -15.37 5.14
CA ARG A 191 3.09 -14.82 6.30
C ARG A 191 2.32 -14.96 7.62
N TYR A 192 1.00 -14.87 7.56
CA TYR A 192 0.14 -14.99 8.75
C TYR A 192 -0.53 -16.37 8.80
N ALA A 193 -0.71 -16.89 10.01
CA ALA A 193 -1.40 -18.16 10.21
C ALA A 193 -2.86 -18.12 9.74
N ASP A 194 -3.52 -16.98 9.93
CA ASP A 194 -4.91 -16.72 9.56
C ASP A 194 -5.18 -15.21 9.45
N MET A 195 -6.42 -14.86 9.10
CA MET A 195 -6.88 -13.47 8.99
C MET A 195 -6.91 -12.73 10.34
N ASP A 196 -7.11 -13.43 11.46
CA ASP A 196 -7.17 -12.81 12.78
C ASP A 196 -5.79 -12.29 13.19
N HIS A 197 -4.73 -13.07 12.94
CA HIS A 197 -3.35 -12.62 13.17
C HIS A 197 -2.98 -11.43 12.27
N TYR A 198 -3.42 -11.44 11.01
CA TYR A 198 -3.20 -10.32 10.08
C TYR A 198 -3.94 -9.05 10.53
N TRP A 199 -5.17 -9.20 11.00
CA TRP A 199 -5.95 -8.11 11.58
C TRP A 199 -5.29 -7.55 12.83
N GLN A 200 -4.90 -8.41 13.78
CA GLN A 200 -4.20 -8.03 15.02
C GLN A 200 -2.87 -7.31 14.76
N ALA A 201 -2.15 -7.68 13.70
CA ALA A 201 -0.99 -6.94 13.23
C ALA A 201 -1.34 -5.48 12.89
N LYS A 202 -2.45 -5.25 12.17
CA LYS A 202 -2.90 -3.92 11.79
C LYS A 202 -3.54 -3.11 12.92
N GLN A 203 -4.24 -3.75 13.86
CA GLN A 203 -4.87 -3.08 15.02
C GLN A 203 -3.86 -2.27 15.86
N ARG A 204 -2.58 -2.66 15.84
CA ARG A 204 -1.49 -1.90 16.48
C ARG A 204 -1.38 -0.45 15.99
N ILE A 205 -1.93 -0.10 14.83
CA ILE A 205 -2.02 1.28 14.32
C ILE A 205 -2.67 2.24 15.33
N PHE A 206 -3.56 1.72 16.19
CA PHE A 206 -4.29 2.50 17.19
C PHE A 206 -3.55 2.61 18.54
N ASN A 207 -2.42 1.93 18.72
CA ASN A 207 -1.70 1.93 19.99
C ASN A 207 -1.15 3.33 20.30
N SER A 208 -1.69 3.99 21.33
CA SER A 208 -1.37 5.37 21.73
C SER A 208 -1.80 6.46 20.76
N ALA A 209 -2.56 6.14 19.71
CA ALA A 209 -3.14 7.15 18.83
C ALA A 209 -4.08 8.08 19.62
N GLN A 210 -4.20 9.33 19.18
CA GLN A 210 -5.13 10.29 19.80
C GLN A 210 -6.57 10.05 19.35
N CYS A 211 -6.76 9.65 18.10
CA CYS A 211 -8.05 9.35 17.51
C CYS A 211 -7.94 8.20 16.50
N ALA A 212 -8.99 7.39 16.40
CA ALA A 212 -9.14 6.37 15.37
C ALA A 212 -10.08 6.85 14.27
N VAL A 213 -9.65 6.76 13.01
CA VAL A 213 -10.52 6.98 11.85
C VAL A 213 -11.03 5.64 11.33
N VAL A 214 -12.34 5.45 11.39
CA VAL A 214 -13.01 4.15 11.24
C VAL A 214 -13.88 4.13 9.99
N ASN A 215 -13.68 3.14 9.14
CA ASN A 215 -14.58 2.81 8.04
C ASN A 215 -15.82 2.07 8.59
N LEU A 216 -17.01 2.66 8.51
CA LEU A 216 -18.22 1.95 8.95
C LEU A 216 -18.69 0.88 7.96
N ASP A 217 -18.14 0.84 6.76
CA ASP A 217 -18.45 -0.15 5.74
C ASP A 217 -17.60 -1.42 5.87
N ASP A 218 -16.67 -1.45 6.83
CA ASP A 218 -15.81 -2.59 7.14
C ASP A 218 -15.62 -2.73 8.66
N ASP A 219 -16.25 -3.74 9.25
CA ASP A 219 -16.21 -3.97 10.70
C ASP A 219 -14.79 -4.22 11.24
N PHE A 220 -13.86 -4.72 10.42
CA PHE A 220 -12.46 -4.91 10.83
C PHE A 220 -11.74 -3.59 11.08
N SER A 221 -12.23 -2.47 10.55
CA SER A 221 -11.68 -1.13 10.75
C SER A 221 -11.78 -0.63 12.20
N ARG A 222 -12.69 -1.20 12.98
CA ARG A 222 -12.99 -0.74 14.35
C ARG A 222 -11.83 -1.03 15.30
N PRO A 223 -11.38 -0.06 16.11
CA PRO A 223 -10.34 -0.30 17.11
C PRO A 223 -10.85 -1.21 18.23
N GLU A 224 -9.99 -2.12 18.71
CA GLU A 224 -10.27 -2.91 19.93
C GLU A 224 -10.01 -2.09 21.21
N VAL A 225 -9.17 -1.07 21.10
CA VAL A 225 -8.87 -0.15 22.21
C VAL A 225 -9.98 0.90 22.34
N ASN A 226 -10.28 1.30 23.57
CA ASN A 226 -11.18 2.42 23.82
C ASN A 226 -10.47 3.74 23.49
N ILE A 227 -10.85 4.37 22.38
CA ILE A 227 -10.25 5.58 21.83
C ILE A 227 -11.36 6.42 21.19
N ASP A 228 -11.18 7.75 21.16
CA ASP A 228 -12.07 8.62 20.39
C ASP A 228 -12.05 8.25 18.90
N THR A 229 -13.22 8.33 18.25
CA THR A 229 -13.37 7.89 16.87
C THR A 229 -13.97 8.97 15.99
N VAL A 230 -13.46 9.09 14.75
CA VAL A 230 -14.14 9.77 13.64
C VAL A 230 -14.44 8.73 12.57
N SER A 231 -15.66 8.71 12.09
CA SER A 231 -16.15 7.69 11.17
C SER A 231 -16.24 8.18 9.73
N PHE A 232 -16.03 7.29 8.77
CA PHE A 232 -16.34 7.54 7.37
C PHE A 232 -17.11 6.36 6.77
N SER A 233 -17.93 6.64 5.75
CA SER A 233 -18.70 5.64 5.03
C SER A 233 -19.14 6.15 3.66
N VAL A 234 -19.26 5.26 2.69
CA VAL A 234 -19.90 5.55 1.39
C VAL A 234 -21.27 4.88 1.25
N GLN A 235 -21.72 4.14 2.26
CA GLN A 235 -22.97 3.37 2.24
C GLN A 235 -24.01 3.85 3.27
N GLN A 236 -23.57 4.51 4.34
CA GLN A 236 -24.41 4.91 5.47
C GLN A 236 -23.96 6.25 6.07
N ALA A 237 -24.73 6.75 7.03
CA ALA A 237 -24.40 7.98 7.75
C ALA A 237 -23.15 7.79 8.62
N ALA A 238 -22.24 8.76 8.56
CA ALA A 238 -20.98 8.81 9.29
C ALA A 238 -20.54 10.29 9.41
N ASP A 239 -19.46 10.54 10.16
CA ASP A 239 -18.88 11.90 10.27
C ASP A 239 -18.36 12.43 8.93
N VAL A 240 -17.91 11.54 8.03
CA VAL A 240 -17.68 11.86 6.62
C VAL A 240 -18.41 10.83 5.76
N CYS A 241 -19.43 11.27 5.02
CA CYS A 241 -20.28 10.33 4.29
C CYS A 241 -20.74 10.82 2.91
N LEU A 242 -21.44 9.96 2.19
CA LEU A 242 -22.14 10.34 0.97
C LEU A 242 -23.61 10.61 1.26
N GLN A 243 -24.10 11.77 0.80
CA GLN A 243 -25.52 12.09 0.80
C GLN A 243 -25.93 12.73 -0.51
N THR A 244 -27.23 12.61 -0.84
CA THR A 244 -27.78 13.26 -2.03
C THR A 244 -28.04 14.73 -1.74
N HIS A 245 -27.39 15.60 -2.50
CA HIS A 245 -27.59 17.05 -2.47
C HIS A 245 -27.79 17.55 -3.90
N GLN A 246 -28.86 18.32 -4.13
CA GLN A 246 -29.21 18.83 -5.47
C GLN A 246 -29.35 17.72 -6.54
N GLN A 247 -30.00 16.61 -6.19
CA GLN A 247 -30.19 15.42 -7.06
C GLN A 247 -28.89 14.75 -7.51
N LYS A 248 -27.77 15.02 -6.83
CA LYS A 248 -26.46 14.43 -7.11
C LYS A 248 -25.85 13.87 -5.81
N PRO A 249 -25.01 12.84 -5.90
CA PRO A 249 -24.21 12.39 -4.76
C PRO A 249 -23.10 13.40 -4.43
N TRP A 250 -23.01 13.77 -3.15
CA TRP A 250 -22.01 14.68 -2.60
C TRP A 250 -21.28 14.04 -1.43
N ILE A 251 -20.04 14.45 -1.22
CA ILE A 251 -19.30 14.20 0.01
C ILE A 251 -19.76 15.23 1.05
N TRP A 252 -20.13 14.73 2.22
CA TRP A 252 -20.53 15.50 3.38
C TRP A 252 -19.51 15.30 4.49
N VAL A 253 -19.20 16.39 5.19
CA VAL A 253 -18.42 16.36 6.43
C VAL A 253 -19.32 16.92 7.52
N ASP A 254 -19.58 16.11 8.53
CA ASP A 254 -20.69 16.28 9.47
C ASP A 254 -22.01 16.48 8.69
N ASP A 255 -22.73 17.57 8.98
CA ASP A 255 -23.98 17.93 8.33
C ASP A 255 -23.80 19.01 7.25
N GLN A 256 -22.60 19.16 6.68
CA GLN A 256 -22.32 20.15 5.64
C GLN A 256 -21.88 19.50 4.32
N PRO A 257 -22.52 19.85 3.18
CA PRO A 257 -22.08 19.40 1.88
C PRO A 257 -20.75 20.06 1.49
N LEU A 258 -19.73 19.26 1.18
CA LEU A 258 -18.39 19.74 0.82
C LEU A 258 -18.22 19.88 -0.70
N MET A 259 -18.41 18.80 -1.46
CA MET A 259 -18.30 18.80 -2.93
C MET A 259 -19.07 17.65 -3.58
N ALA A 260 -19.48 17.82 -4.84
CA ALA A 260 -20.08 16.71 -5.60
C ALA A 260 -19.01 15.67 -5.99
N ILE A 261 -19.34 14.38 -5.96
CA ILE A 261 -18.37 13.32 -6.34
C ILE A 261 -17.88 13.48 -7.80
N ALA A 262 -18.72 14.05 -8.67
CA ALA A 262 -18.42 14.28 -10.07
C ALA A 262 -17.37 15.39 -10.29
N GLU A 263 -17.04 16.17 -9.26
CA GLU A 263 -15.99 17.18 -9.30
C GLU A 263 -14.61 16.61 -8.93
N LEU A 264 -14.54 15.39 -8.38
CA LEU A 264 -13.27 14.77 -8.02
C LEU A 264 -12.40 14.53 -9.27
N GLY A 265 -11.09 14.75 -9.14
CA GLY A 265 -10.15 14.45 -10.21
C GLY A 265 -9.91 12.96 -10.44
N ILE A 266 -10.43 12.11 -9.55
CA ILE A 266 -10.41 10.64 -9.57
C ILE A 266 -11.84 10.08 -9.57
N SER A 267 -12.02 8.90 -10.16
CA SER A 267 -13.32 8.23 -10.28
C SER A 267 -13.35 6.89 -9.52
N GLY A 268 -14.55 6.35 -9.31
CA GLY A 268 -14.79 5.07 -8.65
C GLY A 268 -15.12 5.20 -7.15
N LEU A 269 -16.05 4.36 -6.67
CA LEU A 269 -16.55 4.44 -5.29
C LEU A 269 -15.45 4.16 -4.24
N HIS A 270 -14.50 3.28 -4.55
CA HIS A 270 -13.35 3.01 -3.67
C HIS A 270 -12.45 4.26 -3.52
N ASN A 271 -12.32 5.09 -4.55
CA ASN A 271 -11.58 6.34 -4.49
C ASN A 271 -12.35 7.41 -3.71
N VAL A 272 -13.68 7.43 -3.83
CA VAL A 272 -14.53 8.27 -2.98
C VAL A 272 -14.37 7.88 -1.51
N ALA A 273 -14.30 6.58 -1.19
CA ALA A 273 -14.02 6.10 0.17
C ALA A 273 -12.61 6.52 0.64
N ASN A 274 -11.59 6.47 -0.22
CA ASN A 274 -10.25 6.98 0.11
C ASN A 274 -10.25 8.49 0.41
N VAL A 275 -11.02 9.28 -0.35
CA VAL A 275 -11.20 10.72 -0.09
C VAL A 275 -11.91 10.95 1.24
N ALA A 276 -12.99 10.20 1.51
CA ALA A 276 -13.71 10.27 2.77
C ALA A 276 -12.81 9.94 3.97
N ALA A 277 -11.95 8.91 3.85
CA ALA A 277 -10.96 8.57 4.87
C ALA A 277 -9.97 9.71 5.11
N ALA A 278 -9.39 10.31 4.06
CA ALA A 278 -8.44 11.42 4.20
C ALA A 278 -9.08 12.66 4.84
N LEU A 279 -10.32 13.00 4.46
CA LEU A 279 -11.11 14.07 5.08
C LEU A 279 -11.40 13.78 6.55
N ALA A 280 -11.76 12.54 6.90
CA ALA A 280 -11.99 12.12 8.27
C ALA A 280 -10.71 12.21 9.12
N MET A 281 -9.53 11.92 8.55
CA MET A 281 -8.24 12.11 9.22
C MET A 281 -7.93 13.58 9.50
N MET A 282 -8.15 14.48 8.54
CA MET A 282 -8.02 15.93 8.78
C MET A 282 -8.99 16.39 9.87
N LYS A 283 -10.25 15.93 9.84
CA LYS A 283 -11.26 16.23 10.86
C LYS A 283 -10.84 15.73 12.23
N ALA A 284 -10.33 14.51 12.35
CA ALA A 284 -9.84 13.93 13.61
C ALA A 284 -8.73 14.78 14.24
N ALA A 285 -7.91 15.44 13.42
CA ALA A 285 -6.88 16.38 13.86
C ALA A 285 -7.36 17.84 13.99
N ASN A 286 -8.67 18.10 13.87
CA ASN A 286 -9.27 19.44 13.88
C ASN A 286 -8.70 20.40 12.81
N MET A 287 -8.36 19.88 11.64
CA MET A 287 -7.83 20.64 10.50
C MET A 287 -8.95 21.06 9.54
N ASP A 288 -8.78 22.20 8.87
CA ASP A 288 -9.76 22.71 7.90
C ASP A 288 -9.80 21.87 6.62
N VAL A 289 -10.88 21.11 6.46
CA VAL A 289 -11.13 20.28 5.28
C VAL A 289 -11.50 21.09 4.05
N THR A 290 -11.99 22.33 4.18
CA THR A 290 -12.46 23.13 3.04
C THR A 290 -11.33 23.59 2.13
N ALA A 291 -10.13 23.79 2.70
CA ALA A 291 -8.91 24.10 1.96
C ALA A 291 -8.44 22.97 1.03
N SER A 292 -8.97 21.75 1.20
CA SER A 292 -8.60 20.59 0.39
C SER A 292 -9.36 20.48 -0.94
N VAL A 293 -10.46 21.22 -1.13
CA VAL A 293 -11.40 21.01 -2.25
C VAL A 293 -10.75 21.22 -3.62
N ASP A 294 -9.94 22.27 -3.80
CA ASP A 294 -9.27 22.53 -5.08
C ASP A 294 -8.21 21.47 -5.40
N PHE A 295 -7.51 20.97 -4.39
CA PHE A 295 -6.61 19.83 -4.56
C PHE A 295 -7.38 18.58 -4.99
N LEU A 296 -8.51 18.27 -4.36
CA LEU A 296 -9.33 17.10 -4.70
C LEU A 296 -9.87 17.14 -6.14
N ARG A 297 -10.15 18.34 -6.70
CA ARG A 297 -10.52 18.50 -8.12
C ARG A 297 -9.39 18.20 -9.09
N THR A 298 -8.15 18.46 -8.68
CA THR A 298 -6.97 18.39 -9.54
C THR A 298 -6.16 17.11 -9.39
N PHE A 299 -6.31 16.40 -8.27
CA PHE A 299 -5.64 15.13 -8.01
C PHE A 299 -6.02 14.07 -9.04
N LYS A 300 -5.03 13.47 -9.70
CA LYS A 300 -5.22 12.50 -10.81
C LYS A 300 -5.00 11.04 -10.40
N GLY A 301 -4.91 10.76 -9.11
CA GLY A 301 -4.56 9.43 -8.62
C GLY A 301 -3.05 9.18 -8.63
N LEU A 302 -2.67 7.91 -8.51
CA LEU A 302 -1.28 7.48 -8.50
C LEU A 302 -0.98 6.64 -9.74
N PRO A 303 0.27 6.65 -10.23
CA PRO A 303 0.71 5.70 -11.23
C PRO A 303 0.34 4.26 -10.83
N HIS A 304 -0.11 3.48 -11.80
CA HIS A 304 -0.47 2.07 -11.64
C HIS A 304 -1.64 1.76 -10.66
N ARG A 305 -2.45 2.77 -10.29
CA ARG A 305 -3.67 2.61 -9.48
C ARG A 305 -4.89 3.10 -10.27
N CYS A 306 -5.54 2.19 -10.99
CA CYS A 306 -6.62 2.51 -11.95
C CYS A 306 -6.29 3.72 -12.84
N GLN A 307 -5.03 3.83 -13.27
CA GLN A 307 -4.52 4.95 -14.07
C GLN A 307 -4.94 4.77 -15.52
N THR A 308 -5.71 5.70 -16.08
CA THR A 308 -5.91 5.75 -17.54
C THR A 308 -4.60 6.12 -18.22
N VAL A 309 -4.02 5.17 -18.97
CA VAL A 309 -2.73 5.35 -19.66
C VAL A 309 -2.89 5.63 -21.15
N ALA A 310 -4.04 5.30 -21.72
CA ALA A 310 -4.43 5.70 -23.07
C ALA A 310 -5.95 5.87 -23.15
N ASP A 311 -6.38 6.83 -23.95
CA ASP A 311 -7.78 7.07 -24.34
C ASP A 311 -7.77 7.54 -25.79
N LYS A 312 -7.82 6.57 -26.72
CA LYS A 312 -7.65 6.81 -28.15
C LYS A 312 -8.67 6.01 -28.93
N HIS A 313 -9.31 6.68 -29.91
CA HIS A 313 -10.43 6.10 -30.67
C HIS A 313 -11.53 5.54 -29.78
N ASP A 314 -11.78 6.21 -28.63
CA ASP A 314 -12.77 5.79 -27.64
C ASP A 314 -12.48 4.39 -27.04
N ILE A 315 -11.21 3.98 -27.07
CA ILE A 315 -10.69 2.79 -26.40
C ILE A 315 -9.84 3.25 -25.22
N ARG A 316 -10.19 2.80 -24.02
CA ARG A 316 -9.47 3.17 -22.79
C ARG A 316 -8.61 2.02 -22.29
N PHE A 317 -7.35 2.32 -21.98
CA PHE A 317 -6.46 1.39 -21.28
C PHE A 317 -6.23 1.87 -19.85
N ILE A 318 -6.48 0.99 -18.89
CA ILE A 318 -6.40 1.29 -17.47
C ILE A 318 -5.32 0.41 -16.83
N ASN A 319 -4.27 1.06 -16.32
CA ASN A 319 -3.18 0.44 -15.57
C ASN A 319 -3.50 0.41 -14.07
N ASP A 320 -3.77 -0.78 -13.57
CA ASP A 320 -3.97 -1.07 -12.15
C ASP A 320 -2.99 -2.16 -11.68
N SER A 321 -1.72 -2.11 -12.14
CA SER A 321 -0.69 -3.10 -11.77
C SER A 321 -0.48 -3.25 -10.25
N LYS A 322 -0.86 -2.23 -9.46
CA LYS A 322 -0.82 -2.26 -7.99
C LYS A 322 -1.93 -3.13 -7.37
N GLY A 323 -2.92 -3.57 -8.14
CA GLY A 323 -3.92 -4.55 -7.75
C GLY A 323 -3.31 -5.95 -7.59
N THR A 324 -2.50 -6.14 -6.55
CA THR A 324 -1.72 -7.37 -6.32
C THR A 324 -2.45 -8.44 -5.51
N ASN A 325 -3.72 -8.21 -5.19
CA ASN A 325 -4.59 -9.12 -4.45
C ASN A 325 -6.01 -9.11 -5.04
N VAL A 326 -6.80 -10.12 -4.71
CA VAL A 326 -8.14 -10.31 -5.26
C VAL A 326 -9.08 -9.15 -4.91
N GLY A 327 -9.03 -8.66 -3.67
CA GLY A 327 -9.87 -7.54 -3.22
C GLY A 327 -9.64 -6.25 -4.01
N SER A 328 -8.39 -5.98 -4.42
CA SER A 328 -8.07 -4.82 -5.27
C SER A 328 -8.71 -4.93 -6.64
N THR A 329 -8.60 -6.10 -7.28
CA THR A 329 -9.15 -6.31 -8.62
C THR A 329 -10.67 -6.34 -8.62
N LEU A 330 -11.29 -6.91 -7.58
CA LEU A 330 -12.73 -6.83 -7.37
C LEU A 330 -13.19 -5.37 -7.35
N ALA A 331 -12.56 -4.52 -6.51
CA ALA A 331 -12.90 -3.10 -6.40
C ALA A 331 -12.67 -2.31 -7.72
N ALA A 332 -11.67 -2.71 -8.52
CA ALA A 332 -11.42 -2.12 -9.83
C ALA A 332 -12.52 -2.47 -10.84
N ILE A 333 -12.89 -3.75 -10.95
CA ILE A 333 -13.97 -4.19 -11.85
C ILE A 333 -15.31 -3.59 -11.43
N GLU A 334 -15.61 -3.53 -10.13
CA GLU A 334 -16.85 -2.96 -9.60
C GLU A 334 -16.98 -1.46 -9.88
N GLY A 335 -15.85 -0.74 -9.79
CA GLY A 335 -15.81 0.69 -10.06
C GLY A 335 -15.88 1.03 -11.55
N ILE A 336 -15.28 0.20 -12.41
CA ILE A 336 -15.15 0.49 -13.85
C ILE A 336 -16.32 -0.10 -14.64
N GLY A 337 -16.69 -1.35 -14.36
CA GLY A 337 -17.67 -2.13 -15.11
C GLY A 337 -18.99 -1.41 -15.40
N PRO A 338 -19.65 -0.77 -14.41
CA PRO A 338 -20.89 -0.02 -14.63
C PRO A 338 -20.75 1.20 -15.55
N THR A 339 -19.52 1.66 -15.82
CA THR A 339 -19.22 2.86 -16.64
C THR A 339 -18.79 2.52 -18.06
N VAL A 340 -18.71 1.24 -18.41
CA VAL A 340 -18.26 0.77 -19.73
C VAL A 340 -19.44 0.72 -20.69
N GLU A 341 -19.31 1.36 -21.85
CA GLU A 341 -20.31 1.33 -22.92
C GLU A 341 -20.11 0.14 -23.87
N GLY A 342 -18.84 -0.23 -24.15
CA GLY A 342 -18.47 -1.39 -24.96
C GLY A 342 -18.16 -2.63 -24.12
N ARG A 343 -17.07 -3.34 -24.44
CA ARG A 343 -16.60 -4.50 -23.68
C ARG A 343 -15.58 -4.10 -22.62
N LEU A 344 -15.69 -4.68 -21.43
CA LEU A 344 -14.60 -4.70 -20.46
C LEU A 344 -13.76 -5.96 -20.67
N ILE A 345 -12.49 -5.76 -21.03
CA ILE A 345 -11.50 -6.82 -21.22
C ILE A 345 -10.52 -6.77 -20.05
N TRP A 346 -10.43 -7.86 -19.30
CA TRP A 346 -9.61 -7.94 -18.09
C TRP A 346 -8.31 -8.69 -18.35
N LEU A 347 -7.18 -8.07 -18.02
CA LEU A 347 -5.86 -8.69 -18.05
C LEU A 347 -5.41 -9.01 -16.61
N ALA A 348 -5.08 -10.27 -16.34
CA ALA A 348 -4.70 -10.70 -15.00
C ALA A 348 -3.62 -11.78 -14.96
N GLY A 349 -2.88 -11.88 -13.85
CA GLY A 349 -1.78 -12.84 -13.82
C GLY A 349 -0.63 -12.52 -12.87
N GLY A 350 0.11 -13.56 -12.53
CA GLY A 350 1.31 -13.51 -11.69
C GLY A 350 1.30 -14.55 -10.57
N VAL A 351 1.88 -14.20 -9.43
CA VAL A 351 1.93 -15.01 -8.20
C VAL A 351 0.74 -14.69 -7.27
N GLY A 352 -0.19 -15.62 -7.16
CA GLY A 352 -1.45 -15.50 -6.43
C GLY A 352 -1.37 -15.68 -4.92
N LYS A 353 -0.24 -16.15 -4.38
CA LYS A 353 0.01 -16.31 -2.92
C LYS A 353 -1.05 -17.14 -2.18
N GLY A 354 -1.63 -18.14 -2.84
CA GLY A 354 -2.65 -19.00 -2.23
C GLY A 354 -4.01 -18.34 -1.98
N GLN A 355 -4.28 -17.19 -2.62
CA GLN A 355 -5.60 -16.55 -2.58
C GLN A 355 -6.67 -17.40 -3.27
N ASP A 356 -7.92 -17.21 -2.87
CA ASP A 356 -9.10 -17.78 -3.53
C ASP A 356 -9.66 -16.79 -4.57
N PHE A 357 -9.48 -17.09 -5.86
CA PHE A 357 -9.98 -16.29 -6.96
C PHE A 357 -11.46 -16.53 -7.27
N SER A 358 -12.12 -17.52 -6.65
CA SER A 358 -13.52 -17.83 -6.93
C SER A 358 -14.47 -16.66 -6.64
N CYS A 359 -14.10 -15.78 -5.70
CA CYS A 359 -14.86 -14.56 -5.42
C CYS A 359 -14.86 -13.53 -6.56
N LEU A 360 -14.00 -13.67 -7.57
CA LEU A 360 -14.07 -12.86 -8.79
C LEU A 360 -15.07 -13.40 -9.83
N ALA A 361 -15.59 -14.62 -9.66
CA ALA A 361 -16.44 -15.26 -10.67
C ALA A 361 -17.71 -14.43 -10.96
N ASP A 362 -18.46 -14.05 -9.93
CA ASP A 362 -19.74 -13.35 -10.07
C ASP A 362 -19.57 -11.97 -10.73
N ILE A 363 -18.54 -11.23 -10.31
CA ILE A 363 -18.28 -9.89 -10.84
C ILE A 363 -17.73 -9.94 -12.28
N CYS A 364 -16.89 -10.93 -12.59
CA CYS A 364 -16.44 -11.19 -13.95
C CYS A 364 -17.61 -11.55 -14.85
N GLN A 365 -18.52 -12.43 -14.42
CA GLN A 365 -19.70 -12.79 -15.19
C GLN A 365 -20.60 -11.57 -15.48
N ARG A 366 -20.69 -10.65 -14.53
CA ARG A 366 -21.55 -9.47 -14.64
C ARG A 366 -20.99 -8.38 -15.56
N TYR A 367 -19.69 -8.14 -15.53
CA TYR A 367 -19.08 -6.97 -16.18
C TYR A 367 -18.01 -7.31 -17.21
N VAL A 368 -17.30 -8.43 -17.07
CA VAL A 368 -16.13 -8.75 -17.90
C VAL A 368 -16.57 -9.56 -19.12
N SER A 369 -16.29 -9.02 -20.31
CA SER A 369 -16.62 -9.67 -21.58
C SER A 369 -15.58 -10.72 -21.99
N ALA A 370 -14.30 -10.46 -21.69
CA ALA A 370 -13.20 -11.38 -21.96
C ALA A 370 -12.09 -11.25 -20.90
N CYS A 371 -11.43 -12.36 -20.60
CA CYS A 371 -10.29 -12.43 -19.69
C CYS A 371 -9.06 -12.92 -20.45
N VAL A 372 -7.93 -12.23 -20.29
CA VAL A 372 -6.63 -12.71 -20.77
C VAL A 372 -5.70 -12.86 -19.58
N LEU A 373 -5.34 -14.10 -19.30
CA LEU A 373 -4.64 -14.51 -18.10
C LEU A 373 -3.20 -14.89 -18.42
N PHE A 374 -2.25 -14.50 -17.57
CA PHE A 374 -0.82 -14.74 -17.79
C PHE A 374 -0.05 -15.07 -16.51
N GLY A 375 1.21 -15.48 -16.64
CA GLY A 375 2.07 -15.77 -15.49
C GLY A 375 1.73 -17.05 -14.75
N GLN A 376 2.39 -17.22 -13.60
CA GLN A 376 2.44 -18.49 -12.87
C GLN A 376 1.06 -19.09 -12.55
N ASP A 377 0.15 -18.29 -12.01
CA ASP A 377 -1.16 -18.77 -11.53
C ASP A 377 -2.30 -18.54 -12.54
N ALA A 378 -2.01 -18.24 -13.81
CA ALA A 378 -3.03 -17.99 -14.85
C ALA A 378 -4.07 -19.11 -14.96
N ASN A 379 -3.61 -20.36 -14.96
CA ASN A 379 -4.49 -21.54 -15.06
C ASN A 379 -5.36 -21.72 -13.82
N LEU A 380 -4.84 -21.38 -12.64
CA LEU A 380 -5.60 -21.44 -11.40
C LEU A 380 -6.73 -20.40 -11.41
N ILE A 381 -6.42 -19.17 -11.81
CA ILE A 381 -7.41 -18.10 -11.97
C ILE A 381 -8.50 -18.56 -12.96
N ALA A 382 -8.11 -19.07 -14.13
CA ALA A 382 -9.03 -19.54 -15.16
C ALA A 382 -10.00 -20.62 -14.64
N GLN A 383 -9.49 -21.56 -13.84
CA GLN A 383 -10.29 -22.63 -13.24
C GLN A 383 -11.27 -22.10 -12.19
N GLN A 384 -10.88 -21.10 -11.39
CA GLN A 384 -11.68 -20.62 -10.26
C GLN A 384 -12.74 -19.59 -10.64
N ILE A 385 -12.49 -18.72 -11.62
CA ILE A 385 -13.49 -17.73 -12.06
C ILE A 385 -14.59 -18.35 -12.93
N ASN A 386 -14.38 -19.58 -13.42
CA ASN A 386 -15.30 -20.51 -14.09
C ASN A 386 -16.54 -19.90 -14.81
N ALA A 387 -16.37 -18.84 -15.61
CA ALA A 387 -17.20 -18.34 -16.72
C ALA A 387 -17.13 -16.80 -16.87
N ALA A 388 -16.06 -16.31 -17.51
CA ALA A 388 -16.21 -15.25 -18.50
C ALA A 388 -16.34 -15.95 -19.86
N ASN A 389 -17.26 -15.52 -20.72
CA ASN A 389 -17.59 -16.21 -21.98
C ASN A 389 -16.38 -16.47 -22.90
N HIS A 390 -15.28 -15.74 -22.68
CA HIS A 390 -14.00 -15.93 -23.37
C HIS A 390 -12.84 -15.75 -22.39
N THR A 391 -12.15 -16.84 -22.03
CA THR A 391 -10.91 -16.81 -21.25
C THR A 391 -9.77 -17.35 -22.11
N VAL A 392 -8.69 -16.58 -22.21
CA VAL A 392 -7.47 -16.96 -22.93
C VAL A 392 -6.30 -16.96 -21.94
N VAL A 393 -5.48 -18.00 -21.99
CA VAL A 393 -4.25 -18.08 -21.20
C VAL A 393 -3.06 -17.89 -22.14
N VAL A 394 -2.17 -16.97 -21.78
CA VAL A 394 -0.91 -16.67 -22.46
C VAL A 394 0.24 -16.73 -21.45
N GLU A 395 1.48 -16.64 -21.91
CA GLU A 395 2.63 -16.75 -21.01
C GLU A 395 2.93 -15.41 -20.35
N THR A 396 2.95 -14.31 -21.10
CA THR A 396 3.45 -13.00 -20.62
C THR A 396 2.44 -11.87 -20.75
N LEU A 397 2.66 -10.78 -20.01
CA LEU A 397 1.87 -9.55 -20.10
C LEU A 397 1.87 -8.97 -21.53
N GLU A 398 3.02 -8.99 -22.21
CA GLU A 398 3.15 -8.49 -23.58
C GLU A 398 2.29 -9.29 -24.54
N GLN A 399 2.26 -10.62 -24.38
CA GLN A 399 1.37 -11.49 -25.15
C GLN A 399 -0.10 -11.19 -24.85
N ALA A 400 -0.43 -10.88 -23.59
CA ALA A 400 -1.80 -10.55 -23.19
C ALA A 400 -2.29 -9.25 -23.85
N VAL A 401 -1.46 -8.21 -23.86
CA VAL A 401 -1.78 -6.94 -24.53
C VAL A 401 -1.84 -7.13 -26.04
N ALA A 402 -0.88 -7.83 -26.64
CA ALA A 402 -0.86 -8.11 -28.08
C ALA A 402 -2.08 -8.93 -28.54
N HIS A 403 -2.61 -9.80 -27.69
CA HIS A 403 -3.78 -10.62 -27.99
C HIS A 403 -5.06 -9.79 -28.13
N VAL A 404 -5.26 -8.77 -27.29
CA VAL A 404 -6.52 -8.00 -27.27
C VAL A 404 -6.57 -6.92 -28.33
N ILE A 405 -5.43 -6.32 -28.67
CA ILE A 405 -5.32 -5.17 -29.59
C ILE A 405 -6.10 -5.35 -30.91
N PRO A 406 -5.97 -6.46 -31.66
CA PRO A 406 -6.62 -6.62 -32.96
C PRO A 406 -8.14 -6.66 -32.89
N GLU A 407 -8.71 -6.95 -31.72
CA GLU A 407 -10.15 -7.13 -31.54
C GLU A 407 -10.84 -5.90 -30.96
N LEU A 408 -10.10 -4.87 -30.54
CA LEU A 408 -10.66 -3.70 -29.85
C LEU A 408 -11.58 -2.88 -30.74
N GLN A 409 -12.68 -2.41 -30.16
CA GLN A 409 -13.70 -1.58 -30.78
C GLN A 409 -13.92 -0.30 -29.97
N SER A 410 -14.48 0.73 -30.61
CA SER A 410 -14.91 1.97 -29.93
C SER A 410 -15.80 1.63 -28.73
N GLY A 411 -15.53 2.25 -27.59
CA GLY A 411 -16.21 2.02 -26.31
C GLY A 411 -15.60 0.92 -25.44
N ASP A 412 -14.66 0.13 -25.96
CA ASP A 412 -13.99 -0.92 -25.21
C ASP A 412 -13.04 -0.35 -24.14
N VAL A 413 -12.92 -1.09 -23.04
CA VAL A 413 -11.99 -0.79 -21.94
C VAL A 413 -11.13 -2.00 -21.65
N VAL A 414 -9.80 -1.82 -21.72
CA VAL A 414 -8.82 -2.81 -21.29
C VAL A 414 -8.35 -2.48 -19.88
N LEU A 415 -8.75 -3.30 -18.92
CA LEU A 415 -8.36 -3.18 -17.52
C LEU A 415 -7.23 -4.15 -17.20
N PHE A 416 -6.04 -3.61 -16.94
CA PHE A 416 -4.95 -4.38 -16.36
C PHE A 416 -4.98 -4.30 -14.83
N SER A 417 -5.62 -5.28 -14.18
CA SER A 417 -5.68 -5.40 -12.71
C SER A 417 -5.36 -6.85 -12.32
N PRO A 418 -4.12 -7.16 -11.90
CA PRO A 418 -3.61 -8.51 -12.00
C PRO A 418 -4.08 -9.53 -10.96
N ALA A 419 -4.71 -9.11 -9.87
CA ALA A 419 -5.06 -9.89 -8.68
C ALA A 419 -3.89 -10.64 -8.00
N CYS A 420 -2.67 -10.49 -8.53
CA CYS A 420 -1.48 -11.26 -8.19
C CYS A 420 -0.25 -10.35 -8.02
N ALA A 421 0.70 -10.80 -7.20
CA ALA A 421 2.03 -10.21 -7.14
C ALA A 421 2.81 -10.48 -8.45
N SER A 422 3.84 -9.68 -8.72
CA SER A 422 4.53 -9.65 -10.01
C SER A 422 5.80 -10.51 -10.09
N PHE A 423 6.18 -11.18 -9.00
CA PHE A 423 7.54 -11.69 -8.78
C PHE A 423 7.94 -12.87 -9.65
N ASP A 424 7.02 -13.47 -10.39
CA ASP A 424 7.29 -14.50 -11.38
C ASP A 424 7.93 -13.95 -12.66
N GLN A 425 7.60 -12.71 -13.04
CA GLN A 425 8.04 -12.10 -14.31
C GLN A 425 8.75 -10.75 -14.14
N PHE A 426 8.53 -10.04 -13.04
CA PHE A 426 9.01 -8.68 -12.81
C PHE A 426 9.54 -8.49 -11.39
N LYS A 427 10.48 -7.57 -11.19
CA LYS A 427 11.05 -7.29 -9.86
C LYS A 427 10.02 -6.70 -8.91
N ASN A 428 9.08 -5.90 -9.43
CA ASN A 428 8.01 -5.29 -8.65
C ASN A 428 6.83 -4.88 -9.53
N PHE A 429 5.73 -4.46 -8.89
CA PHE A 429 4.51 -4.06 -9.58
C PHE A 429 4.69 -2.80 -10.45
N SER A 430 5.63 -1.91 -10.13
CA SER A 430 5.89 -0.70 -10.91
C SER A 430 6.51 -1.07 -12.25
N GLU A 431 7.55 -1.91 -12.27
CA GLU A 431 8.17 -2.42 -13.50
C GLU A 431 7.14 -3.15 -14.39
N ARG A 432 6.27 -3.97 -13.78
CA ARG A 432 5.15 -4.60 -14.50
C ARG A 432 4.16 -3.58 -15.06
N GLY A 433 3.86 -2.53 -14.30
CA GLY A 433 2.98 -1.45 -14.73
C GLY A 433 3.57 -0.60 -15.86
N ASP A 434 4.88 -0.36 -15.84
CA ASP A 434 5.62 0.32 -16.89
C ASP A 434 5.69 -0.52 -18.17
N ALA A 435 5.85 -1.84 -18.04
CA ALA A 435 5.77 -2.76 -19.18
C ALA A 435 4.39 -2.69 -19.87
N PHE A 436 3.30 -2.67 -19.11
CA PHE A 436 1.96 -2.45 -19.66
C PHE A 436 1.85 -1.11 -20.39
N VAL A 437 2.29 -0.01 -19.77
CA VAL A 437 2.28 1.33 -20.38
C VAL A 437 3.08 1.34 -21.68
N HIS A 438 4.22 0.67 -21.71
CA HIS A 438 5.07 0.56 -22.89
C HIS A 438 4.35 -0.16 -24.04
N CYS A 439 3.72 -1.31 -23.78
CA CYS A 439 2.93 -2.02 -24.79
C CYS A 439 1.78 -1.16 -25.34
N VAL A 440 1.07 -0.45 -24.46
CA VAL A 440 -0.03 0.44 -24.86
C VAL A 440 0.47 1.62 -25.69
N THR A 441 1.62 2.20 -25.33
CA THR A 441 2.24 3.30 -26.06
C THR A 441 2.65 2.88 -27.48
N GLN A 442 3.17 1.65 -27.65
CA GLN A 442 3.47 1.10 -28.98
C GLN A 442 2.21 1.01 -29.85
N TRP A 443 1.10 0.52 -29.28
CA TRP A 443 -0.20 0.50 -29.96
C TRP A 443 -0.68 1.91 -30.35
N GLU A 444 -0.58 2.89 -29.45
CA GLU A 444 -0.96 4.27 -29.76
C GLU A 444 -0.14 4.87 -30.91
N GLN A 445 1.13 4.47 -31.03
CA GLN A 445 2.03 4.90 -32.10
C GLN A 445 1.84 4.11 -33.41
N GLY A 446 1.05 3.03 -33.39
CA GLY A 446 0.84 2.13 -34.52
C GLY A 446 2.06 1.28 -34.86
N LEU A 447 2.90 0.99 -33.85
CA LEU A 447 4.14 0.22 -33.94
C LEU A 447 3.94 -1.27 -33.66
#